data_AF-A0A2W2CNL5-F1
#
_entry.id   AF-A0A2W2CNL5-F1
#
_cell.length_a   1.000
_cell.length_b   1.000
_cell.length_c   1.000
_cell.angle_alpha   90.00
_cell.angle_beta   90.00
_cell.angle_gamma   90.00
#
_symmetry.space_group_name_H-M   'P 1'
#
loop_
_entity.id
_entity.type
_entity.pdbx_description
1 polymer ?
#
loop_
_entity_poly.entity_id
_entity_poly.type
_entity_poly.pdbx_seq_one_letter_code
_entity_poly.pdbx_strand_id
1 'polypeptide(L)' 'MPEHLPWPPAWTCTGCGRDWPCPTKQSQLLAEFGGPRAALAVYLGSCLVAAAQDLPALPPARARTRFLGWLPRTRQ' A
#
# COMPACT_ATOMS: atom_id res chain seq x y z
N MET A 1 9.82 -4.10 -16.32
CA MET A 1 8.36 -3.99 -16.02
C MET A 1 8.09 -2.57 -15.59
N PRO A 2 6.96 -1.94 -15.97
CA PRO A 2 6.67 -0.58 -15.54
C PRO A 2 6.63 -0.50 -14.00
N GLU A 3 7.20 0.55 -13.44
CA GLU A 3 7.22 0.76 -11.99
C GLU A 3 5.83 1.22 -11.52
N HIS A 4 5.25 0.49 -10.57
CA HIS A 4 3.96 0.83 -9.99
C HIS A 4 4.16 1.68 -8.72
N LEU A 5 4.58 2.93 -8.90
CA LEU A 5 4.88 3.87 -7.82
C LEU A 5 3.61 4.62 -7.36
N PRO A 6 3.57 5.13 -6.11
CA PRO A 6 2.50 6.03 -5.67
C PRO A 6 2.68 7.42 -6.30
N TRP A 7 1.57 8.10 -6.58
CA TRP A 7 1.51 9.50 -7.01
C TRP A 7 0.76 10.32 -5.95
N PRO A 8 1.45 10.88 -4.95
CA PRO A 8 0.84 11.85 -4.03
C PRO A 8 0.43 13.15 -4.74
N PRO A 9 -0.58 13.89 -4.24
CA PRO A 9 -1.40 13.57 -3.06
C PRO A 9 -2.59 12.64 -3.40
N ALA A 10 -2.79 12.28 -4.67
CA ALA A 10 -3.91 11.41 -5.07
C ALA A 10 -3.72 9.96 -4.62
N TRP A 11 -2.48 9.56 -4.30
CA TRP A 11 -2.08 8.19 -4.02
C TRP A 11 -2.51 7.21 -5.10
N THR A 12 -2.59 7.63 -6.35
CA THR A 12 -2.84 6.74 -7.49
C THR A 12 -1.54 6.12 -7.96
N CYS A 13 -1.63 5.01 -8.70
CA CYS A 13 -0.48 4.29 -9.19
C CYS A 13 -0.03 4.89 -10.54
N THR A 14 1.24 5.27 -10.65
CA THR A 14 1.81 5.83 -11.89
C THR A 14 1.76 4.86 -13.07
N GLY A 15 1.86 3.55 -12.81
CA GLY A 15 1.86 2.53 -13.85
C GLY A 15 0.48 2.15 -14.39
N CYS A 16 -0.61 2.32 -13.62
CA CYS A 16 -1.94 1.84 -14.03
C CYS A 16 -3.13 2.75 -13.67
N GLY A 17 -2.90 3.90 -13.04
CA GLY A 17 -3.93 4.87 -12.68
C GLY A 17 -4.86 4.47 -11.52
N ARG A 18 -4.82 3.22 -11.05
CA ARG A 18 -5.63 2.73 -9.93
C ARG A 18 -5.11 3.25 -8.60
N ASP A 19 -5.93 3.13 -7.56
CA ASP A 19 -5.50 3.35 -6.18
C ASP A 19 -4.22 2.57 -5.84
N TRP A 20 -3.20 3.28 -5.38
CA TRP A 20 -1.99 2.68 -4.84
C TRP A 20 -2.19 2.27 -3.37
N PRO A 21 -1.76 1.05 -2.94
CA PRO A 21 -1.08 0.03 -3.72
C PRO A 21 -2.05 -0.71 -4.65
N CYS A 22 -1.78 -0.67 -5.96
CA CYS A 22 -2.58 -1.41 -6.94
C CYS A 22 -2.25 -2.92 -6.90
N PRO A 23 -3.09 -3.81 -7.43
CA PRO A 23 -2.86 -5.27 -7.35
C PRO A 23 -1.46 -5.70 -7.82
N THR A 24 -0.94 -5.09 -8.89
CA THR A 24 0.42 -5.38 -9.38
C THR A 24 1.48 -4.97 -8.36
N LYS A 25 1.38 -3.78 -7.75
CA LYS A 25 2.35 -3.37 -6.71
C LYS A 25 2.20 -4.21 -5.45
N GLN A 26 1.00 -4.67 -5.09
CA GLN A 26 0.81 -5.57 -3.97
C GLN A 26 1.59 -6.88 -4.17
N SER A 27 1.47 -7.51 -5.35
CA SER A 27 2.24 -8.70 -5.70
C SER A 27 3.76 -8.43 -5.74
N GLN A 28 4.18 -7.31 -6.31
CA GLN A 28 5.59 -6.90 -6.34
C GLN A 28 6.14 -6.70 -4.92
N LEU A 29 5.42 -6.00 -4.03
CA LEU A 29 5.83 -5.80 -2.64
C LEU A 29 5.93 -7.12 -1.88
N LEU A 30 5.03 -8.08 -2.12
CA LEU A 30 5.13 -9.41 -1.50
C LEU A 30 6.37 -10.17 -1.97
N ALA A 31 6.70 -10.08 -3.27
CA ALA A 31 7.88 -10.72 -3.84
C ALA A 31 9.18 -10.02 -3.37
N GLU A 32 9.21 -8.69 -3.38
CA GLU A 32 10.33 -7.84 -2.94
C GLU A 32 10.66 -8.09 -1.46
N PHE A 33 9.64 -8.17 -0.60
CA PHE A 33 9.86 -8.32 0.84
C PHE A 33 10.01 -9.76 1.29
N GLY A 34 9.59 -10.76 0.50
CA GLY A 34 10.07 -12.17 0.46
C GLY A 34 10.30 -12.95 1.76
N GLY A 35 9.90 -12.43 2.92
CA GLY A 35 10.42 -12.78 4.25
C GLY A 35 9.58 -12.14 5.37
N PRO A 36 10.16 -11.55 6.44
CA PRO A 36 9.40 -11.09 7.60
C PRO A 36 8.37 -10.02 7.20
N ARG A 37 7.11 -10.43 7.18
CA ARG A 37 5.95 -9.59 6.85
C ARG A 37 5.81 -8.36 7.74
N ALA A 38 6.47 -8.34 8.89
CA ALA A 38 6.57 -7.17 9.76
C ALA A 38 7.23 -5.97 9.05
N ALA A 39 8.32 -6.18 8.30
CA ALA A 39 8.98 -5.08 7.59
C ALA A 39 8.07 -4.46 6.52
N LEU A 40 7.35 -5.31 5.77
CA LEU A 40 6.36 -4.85 4.80
C LEU A 40 5.20 -4.11 5.47
N ALA A 41 4.70 -4.60 6.61
CA ALA A 41 3.64 -3.94 7.35
C ALA A 41 4.07 -2.57 7.91
N VAL A 42 5.32 -2.45 8.38
CA VAL A 42 5.90 -1.17 8.84
C VAL A 42 6.00 -0.18 7.69
N TYR A 43 6.53 -0.62 6.53
CA TYR A 43 6.61 0.21 5.33
C TYR A 43 5.22 0.70 4.87
N LEU A 44 4.24 -0.20 4.79
CA LEU A 44 2.88 0.18 4.41
C LEU A 44 2.18 1.02 5.48
N GLY A 45 2.56 0.87 6.75
CA GLY A 45 2.10 1.71 7.85
C GLY A 45 2.56 3.16 7.71
N SER A 46 3.82 3.40 7.32
CA SER A 46 4.30 4.76 7.06
C SER A 46 3.62 5.37 5.84
N CYS A 47 3.43 4.60 4.77
CA CYS A 47 2.66 5.02 3.61
C CYS A 47 1.21 5.37 3.96
N LEU A 48 0.56 4.58 4.82
CA LEU A 48 -0.80 4.85 5.29
C LEU A 48 -0.88 6.20 6.01
N VAL A 49 0.05 6.49 6.92
CA VAL A 49 0.06 7.76 7.67
C VAL A 49 0.19 8.95 6.71
N ALA A 50 1.13 8.88 5.76
CA ALA A 50 1.29 9.92 4.76
C ALA A 50 0.02 10.06 3.87
N ALA A 51 -0.57 8.94 3.44
CA ALA A 51 -1.79 8.94 2.66
C ALA A 51 -3.00 9.51 3.40
N ALA A 52 -3.08 9.30 4.72
CA ALA A 52 -4.14 9.86 5.55
C ALA A 52 -4.03 11.39 5.68
N GLN A 53 -2.81 11.94 5.60
CA GLN A 53 -2.59 13.39 5.56
C GLN A 53 -2.98 13.98 4.20
N ASP A 54 -2.62 13.30 3.10
CA ASP A 54 -2.91 13.76 1.75
C ASP A 54 -4.38 13.57 1.33
N LEU A 55 -5.08 12.58 1.92
CA LEU A 55 -6.47 12.23 1.63
C LEU A 55 -7.37 12.38 2.87
N PRO A 56 -7.59 13.60 3.39
CA PRO A 56 -8.35 13.81 4.62
C PRO A 56 -9.83 13.39 4.51
N ALA A 57 -10.38 13.34 3.29
CA ALA A 57 -11.74 12.87 3.02
C ALA A 57 -11.87 11.34 3.01
N LEU A 58 -10.75 10.59 2.95
CA LEU A 58 -10.76 9.14 2.97
C LEU A 58 -10.93 8.65 4.42
N PRO A 59 -11.98 7.87 4.76
CA PRO A 59 -12.16 7.36 6.11
C PRO A 59 -10.96 6.52 6.56
N PRO A 60 -10.45 6.66 7.81
CA PRO A 60 -9.28 5.93 8.29
C PRO A 60 -9.40 4.41 8.15
N ALA A 61 -10.60 3.86 8.35
CA ALA A 61 -10.86 2.44 8.17
C ALA A 61 -10.67 1.99 6.70
N ARG A 62 -11.05 2.82 5.73
CA ARG A 62 -10.84 2.54 4.30
C ARG A 62 -9.37 2.66 3.92
N ALA A 63 -8.67 3.67 4.43
CA ALA A 63 -7.22 3.78 4.25
C ALA A 63 -6.50 2.54 4.81
N ARG A 64 -6.83 2.13 6.05
CA ARG A 64 -6.25 0.91 6.66
C ARG A 64 -6.48 -0.33 5.82
N THR A 65 -7.71 -0.56 5.36
CA THR A 65 -8.02 -1.73 4.52
C THR A 65 -7.29 -1.68 3.18
N ARG A 66 -7.17 -0.51 2.56
CA ARG A 66 -6.45 -0.30 1.29
C ARG A 66 -4.97 -0.65 1.40
N PHE A 67 -4.28 -0.18 2.44
CA PHE A 67 -2.84 -0.40 2.59
C PHE A 67 -2.50 -1.75 3.23
N LEU A 68 -3.25 -2.20 4.24
CA LEU A 68 -2.89 -3.37 5.06
C LEU A 68 -3.87 -4.55 4.93
N GLY A 69 -5.06 -4.34 4.36
CA GLY A 69 -6.14 -5.35 4.36
C GLY A 69 -5.88 -6.57 3.49
N TRP A 70 -4.97 -6.47 2.52
CA TRP A 70 -4.57 -7.56 1.62
C TRP A 70 -3.33 -8.32 2.10
N LEU A 71 -2.67 -7.85 3.17
CA LEU A 71 -1.49 -8.54 3.71
C LEU A 71 -1.87 -9.94 4.20
N PRO A 72 -1.08 -10.98 3.87
CA PRO A 72 -1.34 -12.32 4.37
C PRO A 72 -1.30 -12.29 5.90
N ARG A 73 -2.40 -12.72 6.53
CA ARG A 73 -2.45 -12.87 7.98
C ARG A 73 -1.36 -13.87 8.36
N THR A 74 -0.34 -13.42 9.06
CA THR A 74 0.57 -14.32 9.77
C THR A 74 -0.27 -15.05 10.80
N ARG A 75 -0.60 -16.32 10.54
CA ARG A 75 -0.82 -17.24 11.65
C ARG A 75 0.52 -17.32 12.36
N GLN A 76 0.58 -16.79 13.58
CA GLN A 76 1.59 -17.22 14.55
C GLN A 76 1.43 -18.72 14.75
#